data_AF-A0A6N2KL82-F1
#
_entry.id   AF-A0A6N2KL82-F1
#
_cell.length_a   1.000
_cell.length_b   1.000
_cell.length_c   1.000
_cell.angle_alpha   90.00
_cell.angle_beta   90.00
_cell.angle_gamma   90.00
#
_symmetry.space_group_name_H-M   'P 1'
#
loop_
_entity.id
_entity.type
_entity.pdbx_description
1 polymer ?
#
loop_
_entity_poly.entity_id
_entity_poly.type
_entity_poly.pdbx_seq_one_letter_code
_entity_poly.pdbx_strand_id
1 'polypeptide(L)'
;MTELAETYACVPSTERGRGILISGHPKTNKILYTNNRSVLILNLDNPLDVSVYGEHGYQATVARYSPNGEWIASADVSGTVRIWGAYNDHVLKKEFKVLTGRIDDLQWSPDGLRIVASGDGKGKSLVRAFMWDSGTNVGEFDGHSRRVLSCAFKPTRPFRIVTCGEDFLVNFYEGPPFKFKSSHRDHSNFVNCIRFSPDGSKFISVSSDKKGILFDGKTGEKIGELSSEDGHKGSIYAVSWSPDGKQVLTVSADKSAKVWEICDDGSGKLTKTLTSSDSGGVDDMLVSCLWQNDHLVTVSLGGTISIFSASDLDKSALQISGHMKNVTSLSVLKNVPKTILSSSYDGLIVKWIQGIGYSSKLRRKENSQIKCLAAAEEEIITSGFDNKLWRVRFLGDQCGDADSIDVGNQPKDISLALLCPELALVAIDSGVVMLRGTKVVSTIKLDFAVTASAIAPDGSEAIIGGQDGKLHIYSVTGDTLTEDAVLEKHRGAVSVIRYSPDVSMFASGDLNREAVVWDCASREICNLGQVCVLYVKLKNMLYHTARINCLAWSPDSKMVATGSLDTCIIIYEIDKPASSRMTIKGAHLGGVYGLAFTDDHSVVSSGEDACVRVWKVNPQ
;
A
#
# COMPACT_ATOMS: atom_id res chain seq x y z
N MET A 1 -10.97 -21.22 14.23
CA MET A 1 -10.10 -20.09 14.69
C MET A 1 -9.41 -19.51 13.48
N THR A 2 -9.31 -18.19 13.36
CA THR A 2 -8.68 -17.53 12.20
C THR A 2 -7.29 -17.02 12.57
N GLU A 3 -6.31 -17.21 11.69
CA GLU A 3 -4.92 -16.80 11.89
C GLU A 3 -4.40 -16.07 10.65
N LEU A 4 -3.63 -14.99 10.84
CA LEU A 4 -2.94 -14.31 9.75
C LEU A 4 -1.77 -15.20 9.28
N ALA A 5 -1.81 -15.65 8.04
CA ALA A 5 -0.78 -16.53 7.48
C ALA A 5 0.31 -15.75 6.74
N GLU A 6 -0.09 -14.81 5.88
CA GLU A 6 0.84 -14.05 5.03
C GLU A 6 0.36 -12.59 4.92
N THR A 7 1.31 -11.66 4.87
CA THR A 7 1.06 -10.26 4.55
C THR A 7 1.90 -9.86 3.36
N TYR A 8 1.24 -9.46 2.27
CA TYR A 8 1.90 -8.83 1.13
C TYR A 8 1.88 -7.32 1.35
N ALA A 9 3.07 -6.78 1.62
CA ALA A 9 3.24 -5.40 2.02
C ALA A 9 2.87 -4.42 0.89
N CYS A 10 2.29 -3.28 1.28
CA CYS A 10 2.23 -2.12 0.40
C CYS A 10 3.62 -1.51 0.22
N VAL A 11 3.79 -0.68 -0.80
CA VAL A 11 5.06 0.02 -1.04
C VAL A 11 5.12 1.36 -0.32
N PRO A 12 6.31 1.93 -0.06
CA PRO A 12 6.44 3.25 0.53
C PRO A 12 5.65 4.31 -0.23
N SER A 13 5.00 5.22 0.48
CA SER A 13 4.37 6.39 -0.15
C SER A 13 5.42 7.35 -0.68
N THR A 14 5.42 7.59 -1.99
CA THR A 14 6.36 8.47 -2.68
C THR A 14 5.65 9.71 -3.24
N GLU A 15 6.43 10.76 -3.50
CA GLU A 15 5.97 12.00 -4.11
C GLU A 15 7.04 12.47 -5.10
N ARG A 16 6.63 12.87 -6.31
CA ARG A 16 7.59 13.32 -7.32
C ARG A 16 8.34 14.55 -6.84
N GLY A 17 9.65 14.58 -7.07
CA GLY A 17 10.49 15.71 -6.66
C GLY A 17 10.92 15.68 -5.20
N ARG A 18 10.57 14.62 -4.46
CA ARG A 18 10.82 14.51 -3.03
C ARG A 18 11.50 13.21 -2.66
N GLY A 19 12.55 13.30 -1.84
CA GLY A 19 13.13 12.13 -1.18
C GLY A 19 12.23 11.63 -0.05
N ILE A 20 12.26 10.31 0.19
CA ILE A 20 11.69 9.70 1.39
C ILE A 20 12.81 9.04 2.19
N LEU A 21 12.63 8.88 3.49
CA LEU A 21 13.70 8.42 4.37
C LEU A 21 13.28 7.17 5.12
N ILE A 22 13.77 6.02 4.68
CA ILE A 22 13.59 4.73 5.35
C ILE A 22 14.68 4.51 6.42
N SER A 23 14.48 3.56 7.33
CA SER A 23 15.51 3.19 8.32
C SER A 23 15.53 1.70 8.59
N GLY A 24 16.61 1.21 9.19
CA GLY A 24 16.75 -0.19 9.56
C GLY A 24 16.88 -0.40 11.06
N HIS A 25 16.66 -1.64 11.48
CA HIS A 25 16.85 -2.07 12.86
C HIS A 25 18.37 -2.09 13.18
N PRO A 26 18.79 -1.68 14.39
CA PRO A 26 20.22 -1.65 14.75
C PRO A 26 20.96 -3.00 14.77
N LYS A 27 20.28 -4.12 14.53
CA LYS A 27 20.79 -5.48 14.79
C LYS A 27 20.26 -6.54 13.82
N THR A 28 19.06 -6.35 13.29
CA THR A 28 18.40 -7.30 12.39
C THR A 28 18.28 -6.67 11.00
N ASN A 29 17.88 -7.46 10.01
CA ASN A 29 17.64 -6.98 8.65
C ASN A 29 16.19 -6.48 8.46
N LYS A 30 15.58 -5.93 9.52
CA LYS A 30 14.25 -5.32 9.44
C LYS A 30 14.37 -3.85 9.08
N ILE A 31 13.49 -3.37 8.19
CA ILE A 31 13.42 -1.97 7.78
C ILE A 31 12.05 -1.36 8.08
N LEU A 32 12.03 -0.04 8.24
CA LEU A 32 10.86 0.78 8.44
C LEU A 32 10.67 1.72 7.26
N TYR A 33 9.43 1.79 6.79
CA TYR A 33 8.94 2.81 5.87
C TYR A 33 7.48 3.13 6.19
N THR A 34 6.95 4.17 5.57
CA THR A 34 5.56 4.59 5.80
C THR A 34 4.75 4.53 4.52
N ASN A 35 3.47 4.20 4.67
CA ASN A 35 2.48 4.33 3.61
C ASN A 35 1.16 4.80 4.23
N ASN A 36 0.54 5.84 3.64
CA ASN A 36 -0.66 6.46 4.19
C ASN A 36 -0.52 6.73 5.70
N ARG A 37 -1.40 6.19 6.53
CA ARG A 37 -1.42 6.36 7.99
C ARG A 37 -0.63 5.28 8.75
N SER A 38 0.10 4.45 8.01
CA SER A 38 0.73 3.25 8.55
C SER A 38 2.25 3.32 8.49
N VAL A 39 2.89 2.70 9.48
CA VAL A 39 4.31 2.36 9.48
C VAL A 39 4.43 0.86 9.23
N LEU A 40 5.24 0.47 8.26
CA LEU A 40 5.50 -0.93 7.92
C LEU A 40 6.86 -1.35 8.45
N ILE A 41 6.91 -2.55 9.00
CA ILE A 41 8.13 -3.25 9.39
C ILE A 41 8.32 -4.43 8.43
N LEU A 42 9.30 -4.36 7.55
CA LEU A 42 9.59 -5.40 6.55
C LEU A 42 10.91 -6.09 6.89
N ASN A 43 10.91 -7.41 6.90
CA ASN A 43 12.14 -8.20 7.00
C ASN A 43 12.75 -8.43 5.61
N LEU A 44 14.00 -7.99 5.40
CA LEU A 44 14.69 -8.13 4.12
C LEU A 44 15.06 -9.58 3.78
N ASP A 45 15.25 -10.43 4.80
CA ASP A 45 15.60 -11.84 4.60
C ASP A 45 14.35 -12.71 4.32
N ASN A 46 13.18 -12.27 4.80
CA ASN A 46 11.90 -12.92 4.55
C ASN A 46 10.82 -11.86 4.28
N PRO A 47 10.59 -11.48 3.02
CA PRO A 47 9.65 -10.42 2.65
C PRO A 47 8.17 -10.66 3.02
N LEU A 48 7.80 -11.87 3.47
CA LEU A 48 6.46 -12.18 3.98
C LEU A 48 6.31 -11.90 5.49
N ASP A 49 7.42 -11.77 6.24
CA ASP A 49 7.44 -11.31 7.63
C ASP A 49 7.29 -9.78 7.67
N VAL A 50 6.03 -9.35 7.71
CA VAL A 50 5.62 -7.95 7.70
C VAL A 50 4.74 -7.64 8.90
N SER A 51 5.07 -6.57 9.62
CA SER A 51 4.18 -5.99 10.63
C SER A 51 3.73 -4.59 10.22
N VAL A 52 2.52 -4.19 10.62
CA VAL A 52 1.91 -2.91 10.26
C VAL A 52 1.40 -2.21 11.51
N TYR A 53 1.85 -0.98 11.73
CA TYR A 53 1.35 -0.08 12.77
C TYR A 53 0.48 1.01 12.15
N GLY A 54 -0.82 1.00 12.43
CA GLY A 54 -1.84 1.83 11.76
C GLY A 54 -2.51 2.88 12.64
N GLU A 55 -1.84 3.38 13.68
CA GLU A 55 -2.47 4.23 14.71
C GLU A 55 -2.27 5.74 14.49
N HIS A 56 -1.64 6.18 13.40
CA HIS A 56 -1.58 7.61 13.10
C HIS A 56 -2.93 8.13 12.59
N GLY A 57 -3.39 9.26 13.14
CA GLY A 57 -4.59 9.95 12.63
C GLY A 57 -4.39 10.61 11.27
N TYR A 58 -3.14 10.95 10.92
CA TYR A 58 -2.74 11.61 9.68
C TYR A 58 -1.66 10.80 8.95
N GLN A 59 -1.34 11.18 7.71
CA GLN A 59 -0.34 10.48 6.91
C GLN A 59 1.02 10.43 7.63
N ALA A 60 1.56 9.23 7.85
CA ALA A 60 2.85 8.98 8.45
C ALA A 60 3.97 9.29 7.44
N THR A 61 5.03 9.95 7.90
CA THR A 61 6.10 10.48 7.03
C THR A 61 7.44 9.80 7.22
N VAL A 62 7.77 9.43 8.46
CA VAL A 62 9.06 8.83 8.81
C VAL A 62 8.91 8.00 10.07
N ALA A 63 9.70 6.92 10.18
CA ALA A 63 9.83 6.15 11.40
C ALA A 63 11.29 5.72 11.60
N ARG A 64 11.73 5.60 12.87
CA ARG A 64 13.06 5.18 13.28
C ARG A 64 13.02 4.31 14.53
N TYR A 65 13.83 3.25 14.53
CA TYR A 65 14.16 2.51 15.74
C TYR A 65 14.97 3.35 16.72
N SER A 66 14.73 3.14 18.01
CA SER A 66 15.65 3.52 19.07
C SER A 66 16.96 2.73 18.95
N PRO A 67 18.08 3.22 19.52
CA PRO A 67 19.38 2.52 19.43
C PRO A 67 19.35 1.09 20.02
N ASN A 68 18.49 0.83 21.00
CA ASN A 68 18.33 -0.51 21.57
C ASN A 68 17.42 -1.44 20.74
N GLY A 69 16.68 -0.90 19.75
CA GLY A 69 15.77 -1.64 18.87
C GLY A 69 14.40 -1.96 19.46
N GLU A 70 14.12 -1.56 20.70
CA GLU A 70 12.88 -1.91 21.41
C GLU A 70 11.73 -0.94 21.15
N TRP A 71 12.05 0.31 20.78
CA TRP A 71 11.08 1.37 20.54
C TRP A 71 11.18 1.87 19.11
N ILE A 72 10.05 2.32 18.58
CA ILE A 72 9.98 3.04 17.31
C ILE A 72 9.38 4.41 17.58
N ALA A 73 10.03 5.45 17.06
CA ALA A 73 9.45 6.78 16.96
C ALA A 73 8.99 6.98 15.51
N SER A 74 7.72 7.31 15.33
CA SER A 74 7.13 7.61 14.02
C SER A 74 6.44 8.97 14.03
N ALA A 75 6.49 9.69 12.91
CA ALA A 75 5.92 11.02 12.78
C ALA A 75 4.94 11.12 11.62
N ASP A 76 4.11 12.16 11.65
CA ASP A 76 3.11 12.44 10.63
C ASP A 76 3.11 13.88 10.10
N VAL A 77 2.32 14.08 9.04
CA VAL A 77 2.12 15.38 8.39
C VAL A 77 1.49 16.45 9.28
N SER A 78 0.89 16.07 10.41
CA SER A 78 0.31 17.03 11.34
C SER A 78 1.37 17.62 12.28
N GLY A 79 2.53 16.98 12.42
CA GLY A 79 3.59 17.37 13.34
C GLY A 79 3.59 16.60 14.67
N THR A 80 2.87 15.47 14.70
CA THR A 80 2.83 14.58 15.85
C THR A 80 3.91 13.51 15.73
N VAL A 81 4.58 13.20 16.84
CA VAL A 81 5.49 12.05 16.99
C VAL A 81 4.87 11.06 17.98
N ARG A 82 4.78 9.79 17.59
CA ARG A 82 4.33 8.66 18.41
C ARG A 82 5.53 7.79 18.73
N ILE A 83 5.61 7.31 19.96
CA ILE A 83 6.64 6.37 20.43
C ILE A 83 5.94 5.11 20.92
N TRP A 84 6.28 3.97 20.35
CA TRP A 84 5.59 2.70 20.55
C TRP A 84 6.57 1.52 20.49
N GLY A 85 6.15 0.38 21.05
CA GLY A 85 7.01 -0.82 21.11
C GLY A 85 7.25 -1.46 19.74
N ALA A 86 8.49 -1.79 19.41
CA ALA A 86 8.82 -2.53 18.19
C ALA A 86 8.21 -3.95 18.17
N TYR A 87 7.92 -4.48 19.35
CA TYR A 87 7.37 -5.81 19.61
C TYR A 87 6.12 -5.69 20.50
N ASN A 88 5.48 -6.82 20.80
CA ASN A 88 4.33 -6.91 21.72
C ASN A 88 3.16 -6.00 21.31
N ASP A 89 2.59 -6.23 20.13
CA ASP A 89 1.40 -5.53 19.63
C ASP A 89 1.51 -4.00 19.53
N HIS A 90 2.74 -3.49 19.42
CA HIS A 90 3.00 -2.08 19.14
C HIS A 90 2.39 -1.09 20.14
N VAL A 91 2.41 -1.46 21.43
CA VAL A 91 1.86 -0.63 22.51
C VAL A 91 2.42 0.79 22.46
N LEU A 92 1.51 1.77 22.40
CA LEU A 92 1.84 3.19 22.46
C LEU A 92 2.36 3.55 23.86
N LYS A 93 3.54 4.18 23.91
CA LYS A 93 4.15 4.65 25.16
C LYS A 93 3.95 6.14 25.36
N LYS A 94 4.16 6.94 24.31
CA LYS A 94 4.07 8.41 24.34
C LYS A 94 3.61 8.96 22.99
N GLU A 95 2.99 10.12 23.05
CA GLU A 95 2.61 10.92 21.90
C GLU A 95 2.90 12.39 22.21
N PHE A 96 3.54 13.09 21.27
CA PHE A 96 3.88 14.50 21.42
C PHE A 96 3.53 15.29 20.16
N LYS A 97 2.98 16.49 20.36
CA LYS A 97 2.94 17.51 19.30
C LYS A 97 4.29 18.23 19.25
N VAL A 98 5.12 17.82 18.31
CA VAL A 98 6.51 18.29 18.21
C VAL A 98 6.58 19.55 17.36
N LEU A 99 6.01 19.50 16.15
CA LEU A 99 5.88 20.63 15.21
C LEU A 99 4.40 20.95 14.95
N THR A 100 4.12 22.12 14.36
CA THR A 100 2.77 22.54 13.92
C THR A 100 2.42 22.12 12.50
N GLY A 101 3.42 21.68 11.73
CA GLY A 101 3.27 21.17 10.37
C GLY A 101 3.99 19.84 10.20
N ARG A 102 4.18 19.47 8.93
CA ARG A 102 4.70 18.15 8.56
C ARG A 102 6.11 17.94 9.09
N ILE A 103 6.36 16.79 9.71
CA ILE A 103 7.71 16.32 10.03
C ILE A 103 8.25 15.55 8.82
N ASP A 104 9.45 15.86 8.37
CA ASP A 104 10.12 15.20 7.23
C ASP A 104 11.18 14.20 7.67
N ASP A 105 11.85 14.45 8.80
CA ASP A 105 12.84 13.53 9.35
C ASP A 105 12.81 13.57 10.89
N LEU A 106 13.25 12.47 11.48
CA LEU A 106 13.51 12.39 12.91
C LEU A 106 14.67 11.44 13.16
N GLN A 107 15.37 11.62 14.28
CA GLN A 107 16.38 10.68 14.72
C GLN A 107 16.49 10.62 16.25
N TRP A 108 16.71 9.41 16.77
CA TRP A 108 17.08 9.20 18.16
C TRP A 108 18.52 9.64 18.41
N SER A 109 18.79 10.15 19.61
CA SER A 109 20.15 10.29 20.09
C SER A 109 20.78 8.92 20.36
N PRO A 110 22.11 8.79 20.32
CA PRO A 110 22.79 7.50 20.46
C PRO A 110 22.66 6.90 21.86
N ASP A 111 22.44 7.75 22.87
CA ASP A 111 22.14 7.32 24.24
C ASP A 111 20.66 6.91 24.44
N GLY A 112 19.81 7.03 23.41
CA GLY A 112 18.39 6.69 23.47
C GLY A 112 17.55 7.62 24.35
N LEU A 113 18.09 8.76 24.77
CA LEU A 113 17.42 9.68 25.70
C LEU A 113 16.67 10.84 25.02
N ARG A 114 17.00 11.16 23.76
CA ARG A 114 16.47 12.32 23.05
C ARG A 114 16.04 11.93 21.64
N ILE A 115 15.14 12.73 21.09
CA ILE A 115 14.74 12.68 19.69
C ILE A 115 14.88 14.09 19.12
N VAL A 116 15.44 14.21 17.92
CA VAL A 116 15.37 15.41 17.10
C VAL A 116 14.38 15.15 15.98
N ALA A 117 13.52 16.12 15.70
CA ALA A 117 12.62 16.09 14.55
C ALA A 117 12.75 17.39 13.77
N SER A 118 12.66 17.28 12.44
CA SER A 118 12.74 18.41 11.52
C SER A 118 11.61 18.36 10.49
N GLY A 119 11.16 19.52 10.04
CA GLY A 119 10.14 19.61 9.01
C GLY A 119 9.70 21.03 8.73
N ASP A 120 8.39 21.18 8.52
CA ASP A 120 7.72 22.47 8.32
C ASP A 120 7.07 22.94 9.62
N GLY A 121 7.48 24.12 10.07
CA GLY A 121 7.01 24.78 11.27
C GLY A 121 5.83 25.73 11.07
N LYS A 122 5.34 25.91 9.84
CA LYS A 122 4.31 26.91 9.48
C LYS A 122 4.57 28.28 10.14
N GLY A 123 5.82 28.74 10.11
CA GLY A 123 6.26 30.02 10.68
C GLY A 123 6.62 30.02 12.18
N LYS A 124 6.69 28.87 12.85
CA LYS A 124 7.16 28.76 14.26
C LYS A 124 8.57 28.18 14.38
N SER A 125 8.67 26.87 14.50
CA SER A 125 9.92 26.14 14.72
C SER A 125 10.00 25.01 13.70
N LEU A 126 11.15 24.92 13.02
CA LEU A 126 11.40 23.95 11.95
C LEU A 126 12.11 22.70 12.45
N VAL A 127 12.80 22.81 13.59
CA VAL A 127 13.58 21.75 14.22
C VAL A 127 13.36 21.79 15.72
N ARG A 128 13.16 20.62 16.32
CA ARG A 128 13.01 20.48 17.77
C ARG A 128 13.69 19.22 18.26
N ALA A 129 14.57 19.36 19.24
CA ALA A 129 15.09 18.23 20.02
C ALA A 129 14.45 18.20 21.42
N PHE A 130 14.05 17.02 21.86
CA PHE A 130 13.33 16.82 23.11
C PHE A 130 13.69 15.49 23.78
N MET A 131 13.47 15.39 25.08
CA MET A 131 13.58 14.14 25.85
C MET A 131 12.43 13.21 25.48
N TRP A 132 12.71 11.95 25.16
CA TRP A 132 11.70 11.04 24.61
C TRP A 132 10.60 10.66 25.62
N ASP A 133 10.88 10.71 26.92
CA ASP A 133 9.99 10.29 28.00
C ASP A 133 9.10 11.42 28.53
N SER A 134 9.66 12.63 28.67
CA SER A 134 8.99 13.81 29.21
C SER A 134 8.49 14.80 28.16
N GLY A 135 9.07 14.80 26.94
CA GLY A 135 8.80 15.81 25.92
C GLY A 135 9.50 17.16 26.17
N THR A 136 10.36 17.25 27.19
CA THR A 136 11.08 18.49 27.54
C THR A 136 12.06 18.86 26.44
N ASN A 137 12.07 20.13 26.04
CA ASN A 137 12.99 20.64 25.01
C ASN A 137 14.45 20.59 25.48
N VAL A 138 15.36 20.22 24.58
CA VAL A 138 16.80 20.10 24.87
C VAL A 138 17.62 20.96 23.92
N GLY A 139 17.23 22.21 23.73
CA GLY A 139 17.99 23.16 22.92
C GLY A 139 17.11 24.16 22.19
N GLU A 140 17.79 25.07 21.51
CA GLU A 140 17.23 26.12 20.65
C GLU A 140 17.83 25.96 19.25
N PHE A 141 16.96 25.95 18.25
CA PHE A 141 17.32 25.65 16.87
C PHE A 141 16.97 26.84 15.97
N ASP A 142 17.96 27.70 15.77
CA ASP A 142 17.92 28.79 14.80
C ASP A 142 18.74 28.46 13.54
N GLY A 143 18.63 29.29 12.51
CA GLY A 143 19.48 29.27 11.32
C GLY A 143 18.78 28.86 10.03
N HIS A 144 17.65 28.13 10.10
CA HIS A 144 16.85 27.82 8.91
C HIS A 144 15.74 28.84 8.68
N SER A 145 15.51 29.19 7.41
CA SER A 145 14.47 30.15 6.98
C SER A 145 13.34 29.48 6.20
N ARG A 146 13.53 28.22 5.81
CA ARG A 146 12.58 27.38 5.09
C ARG A 146 12.55 25.99 5.70
N ARG A 147 11.63 25.18 5.21
CA ARG A 147 11.43 23.79 5.61
C ARG A 147 12.76 23.01 5.72
N VAL A 148 12.91 22.25 6.81
CA VAL A 148 14.08 21.42 7.07
C VAL A 148 13.76 19.98 6.71
N LEU A 149 14.46 19.44 5.71
CA LEU A 149 14.15 18.16 5.06
C LEU A 149 14.80 16.98 5.77
N SER A 150 15.94 17.18 6.43
CA SER A 150 16.65 16.11 7.13
C SER A 150 17.39 16.62 8.36
N CYS A 151 17.50 15.76 9.37
CA CYS A 151 18.28 16.01 10.57
C CYS A 151 19.05 14.75 10.97
N ALA A 152 20.21 14.94 11.62
CA ALA A 152 20.97 13.83 12.14
C ALA A 152 21.71 14.14 13.46
N PHE A 153 21.77 13.16 14.35
CA PHE A 153 22.62 13.13 15.53
C PHE A 153 23.98 12.52 15.21
N LYS A 154 25.03 13.13 15.77
CA LYS A 154 26.36 12.50 15.78
C LYS A 154 26.34 11.28 16.71
N PRO A 155 26.75 10.09 16.23
CA PRO A 155 26.67 8.84 16.99
C PRO A 155 27.62 8.78 18.18
N THR A 156 28.65 9.62 18.18
CA THR A 156 29.70 9.66 19.20
C THR A 156 29.78 11.00 19.91
N ARG A 157 30.28 11.00 21.15
CA ARG A 157 30.53 12.24 21.90
C ARG A 157 31.68 13.05 21.26
N PRO A 158 31.72 14.38 21.45
CA PRO A 158 30.65 15.20 22.02
C PRO A 158 29.43 15.22 21.08
N PHE A 159 28.21 15.23 21.63
CA PHE A 159 27.00 15.18 20.80
C PHE A 159 26.88 16.42 19.92
N ARG A 160 26.45 16.20 18.68
CA ARG A 160 26.15 17.24 17.69
C ARG A 160 24.87 16.90 16.98
N ILE A 161 24.20 17.93 16.48
CA ILE A 161 23.09 17.79 15.54
C ILE A 161 23.46 18.53 14.28
N VAL A 162 23.11 17.95 13.14
CA VAL A 162 23.18 18.62 11.84
C VAL A 162 21.82 18.59 11.19
N THR A 163 21.48 19.64 10.44
CA THR A 163 20.21 19.75 9.73
C THR A 163 20.42 20.35 8.35
N CYS A 164 19.53 20.03 7.41
CA CYS A 164 19.57 20.59 6.06
C CYS A 164 18.16 20.80 5.50
N GLY A 165 18.00 21.74 4.56
CA GLY A 165 16.64 22.13 4.11
C GLY A 165 16.54 22.83 2.77
N GLU A 166 15.35 23.39 2.53
CA GLU A 166 14.95 24.08 1.30
C GLU A 166 15.58 25.47 1.14
N ASP A 167 16.26 25.98 2.16
CA ASP A 167 17.03 27.24 2.11
C ASP A 167 18.47 27.07 1.60
N PHE A 168 18.79 25.84 1.17
CA PHE A 168 20.09 25.41 0.63
C PHE A 168 21.21 25.37 1.68
N LEU A 169 20.82 25.41 2.97
CA LEU A 169 21.75 25.46 4.08
C LEU A 169 21.96 24.08 4.71
N VAL A 170 23.16 23.91 5.25
CA VAL A 170 23.50 22.87 6.23
C VAL A 170 23.87 23.57 7.53
N ASN A 171 23.13 23.30 8.61
CA ASN A 171 23.36 23.90 9.92
C ASN A 171 23.96 22.88 10.88
N PHE A 172 24.85 23.35 11.75
CA PHE A 172 25.55 22.55 12.74
C PHE A 172 25.29 23.10 14.15
N TYR A 173 24.96 22.20 15.07
CA TYR A 173 24.55 22.52 16.44
C TYR A 173 25.39 21.75 17.46
N GLU A 174 25.76 22.41 18.55
CA GLU A 174 26.49 21.82 19.67
C GLU A 174 25.66 21.77 20.94
N GLY A 175 25.80 20.70 21.74
CA GLY A 175 25.03 20.51 22.97
C GLY A 175 25.31 19.16 23.63
N PRO A 176 24.51 18.76 24.65
CA PRO A 176 23.30 19.40 25.16
C PRO A 176 23.56 20.52 26.22
N PRO A 177 22.66 21.53 26.39
CA PRO A 177 21.53 21.84 25.51
C PRO A 177 22.01 22.25 24.12
N PHE A 178 21.28 21.86 23.07
CA PHE A 178 21.71 22.13 21.69
C PHE A 178 21.54 23.61 21.34
N LYS A 179 22.56 24.22 20.74
CA LYS A 179 22.58 25.60 20.27
C LYS A 179 23.23 25.68 18.90
N PHE A 180 22.80 26.66 18.11
CA PHE A 180 23.37 26.95 16.81
C PHE A 180 24.86 27.29 16.91
N LYS A 181 25.69 26.72 16.03
CA LYS A 181 27.13 27.00 15.96
C LYS A 181 27.53 27.59 14.62
N SER A 182 27.18 26.93 13.51
CA SER A 182 27.54 27.37 12.16
C SER A 182 26.49 26.99 11.11
N SER A 183 26.54 27.69 9.98
CA SER A 183 25.71 27.43 8.80
C SER A 183 26.58 27.47 7.54
N HIS A 184 26.33 26.54 6.63
CA HIS A 184 27.11 26.32 5.42
C HIS A 184 26.19 26.42 4.20
N ARG A 185 26.57 27.28 3.24
CA ARG A 185 25.87 27.47 1.95
C ARG A 185 26.77 27.01 0.81
N ASP A 186 27.16 25.74 0.85
CA ASP A 186 27.96 25.12 -0.21
C ASP A 186 27.09 24.55 -1.35
N HIS A 187 25.78 24.39 -1.10
CA HIS A 187 24.81 23.91 -2.06
C HIS A 187 24.06 25.05 -2.75
N SER A 188 23.69 24.86 -4.02
CA SER A 188 22.95 25.85 -4.83
C SER A 188 21.47 25.50 -5.02
N ASN A 189 21.00 24.41 -4.41
CA ASN A 189 19.62 23.94 -4.46
C ASN A 189 19.25 23.15 -3.18
N PHE A 190 18.01 22.65 -3.07
CA PHE A 190 17.50 21.95 -1.89
C PHE A 190 18.42 20.84 -1.42
N VAL A 191 18.82 20.90 -0.14
CA VAL A 191 19.63 19.86 0.49
C VAL A 191 18.68 18.81 1.07
N ASN A 192 18.59 17.66 0.41
CA ASN A 192 17.52 16.69 0.61
C ASN A 192 17.77 15.74 1.78
N CYS A 193 19.04 15.37 2.03
CA CYS A 193 19.38 14.41 3.08
C CYS A 193 20.77 14.69 3.67
N ILE A 194 20.92 14.42 4.98
CA ILE A 194 22.18 14.56 5.70
C ILE A 194 22.36 13.40 6.68
N ARG A 195 23.54 12.75 6.69
CA ARG A 195 23.82 11.60 7.56
C ARG A 195 25.26 11.61 8.07
N PHE A 196 25.41 11.32 9.36
CA PHE A 196 26.72 11.02 9.97
C PHE A 196 27.19 9.62 9.58
N SER A 197 28.51 9.46 9.45
CA SER A 197 29.16 8.15 9.44
C SER A 197 28.94 7.44 10.78
N PRO A 198 28.95 6.09 10.84
CA PRO A 198 28.69 5.34 12.08
C PRO A 198 29.65 5.67 13.24
N ASP A 199 30.90 6.02 12.93
CA ASP A 199 31.91 6.48 13.89
C ASP A 199 31.73 7.96 14.30
N GLY A 200 30.93 8.72 13.56
CA GLY A 200 30.68 10.14 13.72
C GLY A 200 31.88 11.03 13.38
N SER A 201 32.89 10.51 12.69
CA SER A 201 34.06 11.29 12.27
C SER A 201 33.71 12.24 11.12
N LYS A 202 32.76 11.86 10.26
CA LYS A 202 32.33 12.62 9.08
C LYS A 202 30.80 12.70 9.04
N PHE A 203 30.28 13.65 8.28
CA PHE A 203 28.91 13.59 7.77
C PHE A 203 28.86 14.04 6.32
N ILE A 204 27.83 13.61 5.61
CA ILE A 204 27.60 13.94 4.21
C ILE A 204 26.22 14.57 4.05
N SER A 205 26.15 15.65 3.26
CA SER A 205 24.90 16.21 2.75
C SER A 205 24.77 15.97 1.26
N VAL A 206 23.55 15.72 0.79
CA VAL A 206 23.26 15.53 -0.64
C VAL A 206 22.12 16.44 -1.09
N SER A 207 22.21 16.94 -2.32
CA SER A 207 21.35 18.02 -2.80
C SER A 207 20.79 17.81 -4.22
N SER A 208 19.74 18.56 -4.49
CA SER A 208 19.15 18.75 -5.82
C SER A 208 20.10 19.47 -6.80
N ASP A 209 21.22 20.00 -6.34
CA ASP A 209 22.30 20.52 -7.19
C ASP A 209 23.23 19.42 -7.74
N LYS A 210 22.90 18.15 -7.48
CA LYS A 210 23.60 16.94 -7.94
C LYS A 210 24.92 16.67 -7.22
N LYS A 211 25.22 17.38 -6.13
CA LYS A 211 26.44 17.20 -5.35
C LYS A 211 26.17 16.50 -4.02
N GLY A 212 27.17 15.72 -3.59
CA GLY A 212 27.31 15.26 -2.21
C GLY A 212 28.54 15.92 -1.59
N ILE A 213 28.38 16.59 -0.45
CA ILE A 213 29.46 17.33 0.22
C ILE A 213 29.77 16.68 1.57
N LEU A 214 31.06 16.48 1.83
CA LEU A 214 31.58 15.87 3.05
C LEU A 214 32.06 16.94 4.03
N PHE A 215 31.77 16.71 5.30
CA PHE A 215 32.10 17.60 6.41
C PHE A 215 32.73 16.83 7.56
N ASP A 216 33.56 17.52 8.35
CA ASP A 216 34.08 17.01 9.61
C ASP A 216 32.97 16.94 10.67
N GLY A 217 32.82 15.78 11.30
CA GLY A 217 31.75 15.51 12.26
C GLY A 217 31.90 16.23 13.60
N LYS A 218 33.08 16.74 13.93
CA LYS A 218 33.37 17.45 15.19
C LYS A 218 33.28 18.97 15.03
N THR A 219 33.85 19.50 13.96
CA THR A 219 33.94 20.95 13.70
C THR A 219 32.75 21.48 12.91
N GLY A 220 32.21 20.67 11.98
CA GLY A 220 31.20 21.08 11.02
C GLY A 220 31.78 21.63 9.71
N GLU A 221 33.10 21.65 9.54
CA GLU A 221 33.75 22.26 8.38
C GLU A 221 33.72 21.35 7.15
N LYS A 222 33.61 21.95 5.96
CA LYS A 222 33.68 21.24 4.68
C LYS A 222 35.08 20.64 4.50
N ILE A 223 35.16 19.34 4.24
CA ILE A 223 36.43 18.62 4.00
C ILE A 223 36.56 18.12 2.56
N GLY A 224 35.46 17.97 1.82
CA GLY A 224 35.50 17.54 0.42
C GLY A 224 34.13 17.32 -0.19
N GLU A 225 34.09 16.64 -1.34
CA GLU A 225 32.86 16.33 -2.07
C GLU A 225 33.00 15.01 -2.85
N LEU A 226 31.86 14.42 -3.21
CA LEU A 226 31.81 13.29 -4.14
C LEU A 226 32.26 13.74 -5.53
N SER A 227 32.97 12.87 -6.26
CA SER A 227 33.49 13.15 -7.59
C SER A 227 32.39 13.69 -8.53
N SER A 228 32.70 14.80 -9.21
CA SER A 228 31.81 15.43 -10.18
C SER A 228 31.86 14.77 -11.57
N GLU A 229 32.99 14.15 -11.93
CA GLU A 229 33.19 13.48 -13.23
C GLU A 229 32.21 12.31 -13.41
N ASP A 230 32.06 11.50 -12.36
CA ASP A 230 31.16 10.35 -12.31
C ASP A 230 29.88 10.63 -11.50
N GLY A 231 29.59 11.91 -11.29
CA GLY A 231 28.48 12.45 -10.52
C GLY A 231 27.10 12.01 -11.01
N HIS A 232 26.10 12.20 -10.16
CA HIS A 232 24.71 12.05 -10.57
C HIS A 232 24.32 13.10 -11.60
N LYS A 233 23.45 12.73 -12.56
CA LYS A 233 22.96 13.63 -13.61
C LYS A 233 21.67 14.37 -13.21
N GLY A 234 21.05 13.96 -12.11
CA GLY A 234 19.83 14.53 -11.53
C GLY A 234 19.94 14.73 -10.02
N SER A 235 18.89 15.31 -9.42
CA SER A 235 18.82 15.58 -7.98
C SER A 235 19.13 14.34 -7.14
N ILE A 236 19.98 14.47 -6.12
CA ILE A 236 20.27 13.39 -5.18
C ILE A 236 19.29 13.50 -4.01
N TYR A 237 18.48 12.47 -3.79
CA TYR A 237 17.39 12.52 -2.82
C TYR A 237 17.72 11.93 -1.45
N ALA A 238 18.58 10.91 -1.40
CA ALA A 238 18.95 10.27 -0.15
C ALA A 238 20.38 9.75 -0.21
N VAL A 239 20.95 9.56 0.99
CA VAL A 239 22.29 9.00 1.20
C VAL A 239 22.28 8.09 2.42
N SER A 240 23.06 7.02 2.39
CA SER A 240 23.24 6.10 3.50
C SER A 240 24.68 5.62 3.59
N TRP A 241 25.24 5.57 4.80
CA TRP A 241 26.60 5.11 5.05
C TRP A 241 26.64 3.59 5.18
N SER A 242 27.70 2.97 4.69
CA SER A 242 28.04 1.58 5.02
C SER A 242 28.26 1.42 6.53
N PRO A 243 28.01 0.23 7.11
CA PRO A 243 28.20 -0.01 8.54
C PRO A 243 29.63 0.23 9.04
N ASP A 244 30.63 0.09 8.17
CA ASP A 244 32.04 0.34 8.48
C ASP A 244 32.45 1.82 8.30
N GLY A 245 31.57 2.67 7.77
CA GLY A 245 31.81 4.10 7.55
C GLY A 245 32.76 4.43 6.39
N LYS A 246 33.15 3.46 5.57
CA LYS A 246 34.09 3.68 4.46
C LYS A 246 33.42 4.00 3.13
N GLN A 247 32.15 3.65 2.99
CA GLN A 247 31.41 3.83 1.75
C GLN A 247 30.07 4.52 1.99
N VAL A 248 29.53 5.12 0.94
CA VAL A 248 28.18 5.68 0.95
C VAL A 248 27.40 5.22 -0.28
N LEU A 249 26.10 5.02 -0.09
CA LEU A 249 25.13 4.77 -1.14
C LEU A 249 24.32 6.06 -1.34
N THR A 250 24.23 6.53 -2.59
CA THR A 250 23.37 7.66 -2.98
C THR A 250 22.34 7.24 -4.01
N VAL A 251 21.20 7.91 -4.04
CA VAL A 251 20.14 7.70 -5.04
C VAL A 251 19.67 9.00 -5.67
N SER A 252 19.29 8.95 -6.94
CA SER A 252 19.00 10.15 -7.72
C SER A 252 17.79 10.03 -8.65
N ALA A 253 17.27 11.20 -9.01
CA ALA A 253 16.33 11.41 -10.12
C ALA A 253 16.87 10.94 -11.49
N ASP A 254 18.17 10.67 -11.62
CA ASP A 254 18.75 10.06 -12.81
C ASP A 254 18.51 8.54 -12.95
N LYS A 255 17.72 7.96 -12.01
CA LYS A 255 17.32 6.54 -11.98
C LYS A 255 18.45 5.58 -11.60
N SER A 256 19.58 6.11 -11.13
CA SER A 256 20.70 5.31 -10.67
C SER A 256 20.92 5.46 -9.16
N ALA A 257 21.40 4.37 -8.57
CA ALA A 257 22.06 4.38 -7.28
C ALA A 257 23.57 4.33 -7.51
N LYS A 258 24.36 5.01 -6.68
CA LYS A 258 25.82 4.99 -6.77
C LYS A 258 26.44 4.65 -5.43
N VAL A 259 27.41 3.75 -5.45
CA VAL A 259 28.24 3.38 -4.30
C VAL A 259 29.57 4.10 -4.43
N TRP A 260 29.96 4.82 -3.38
CA TRP A 260 31.15 5.64 -3.34
C TRP A 260 32.07 5.21 -2.22
N GLU A 261 33.36 5.13 -2.49
CA GLU A 261 34.40 4.99 -1.49
C GLU A 261 34.81 6.38 -0.97
N ILE A 262 34.80 6.55 0.35
CA ILE A 262 35.18 7.79 1.01
C ILE A 262 36.64 7.68 1.43
N CYS A 263 37.50 8.41 0.73
CA CYS A 263 38.93 8.43 1.00
C CYS A 263 39.27 9.29 2.23
N ASP A 264 40.47 9.07 2.79
CA ASP A 264 40.96 9.81 3.96
C ASP A 264 41.21 11.29 3.68
N ASP A 265 41.46 11.65 2.41
CA ASP A 265 41.61 13.03 1.94
C ASP A 265 40.29 13.80 1.81
N GLY A 266 39.16 13.18 2.18
CA GLY A 266 37.84 13.78 2.09
C GLY A 266 37.20 13.71 0.70
N SER A 267 37.83 13.06 -0.29
CA SER A 267 37.25 12.83 -1.61
C SER A 267 36.37 11.57 -1.62
N GLY A 268 35.27 11.60 -2.41
CA GLY A 268 34.43 10.43 -2.67
C GLY A 268 34.60 9.93 -4.10
N LYS A 269 35.07 8.69 -4.27
CA LYS A 269 35.28 8.08 -5.59
C LYS A 269 34.18 7.08 -5.91
N LEU A 270 33.70 7.08 -7.15
CA LEU A 270 32.67 6.14 -7.58
C LEU A 270 33.26 4.72 -7.63
N THR A 271 32.62 3.78 -6.94
CA THR A 271 32.96 2.36 -6.99
C THR A 271 32.04 1.61 -7.96
N LYS A 272 30.72 1.86 -7.88
CA LYS A 272 29.72 1.16 -8.70
C LYS A 272 28.49 2.02 -8.95
N THR A 273 27.92 1.90 -10.15
CA THR A 273 26.57 2.39 -10.44
C THR A 273 25.61 1.20 -10.49
N LEU A 274 24.52 1.29 -9.72
CA LEU A 274 23.48 0.29 -9.59
C LEU A 274 22.21 0.80 -10.27
N THR A 275 21.59 -0.04 -11.09
CA THR A 275 20.33 0.24 -11.78
C THR A 275 19.39 -0.92 -11.58
N SER A 276 18.16 -0.64 -11.16
CA SER A 276 17.16 -1.68 -10.88
C SER A 276 16.11 -1.86 -11.97
N SER A 277 15.88 -0.90 -12.87
CA SER A 277 14.74 -0.96 -13.80
C SER A 277 15.10 -0.76 -15.27
N ASP A 278 14.49 -1.60 -16.11
CA ASP A 278 14.55 -1.53 -17.58
C ASP A 278 13.41 -0.70 -18.21
N SER A 279 12.47 -0.17 -17.41
CA SER A 279 11.29 0.51 -17.98
C SER A 279 11.63 1.88 -18.58
N GLY A 280 12.69 2.52 -18.10
CA GLY A 280 13.13 3.85 -18.51
C GLY A 280 12.15 4.97 -18.18
N GLY A 281 11.08 4.70 -17.41
CA GLY A 281 10.02 5.65 -17.08
C GLY A 281 10.42 6.69 -16.03
N VAL A 282 9.48 7.58 -15.69
CA VAL A 282 9.63 8.53 -14.57
C VAL A 282 9.56 7.80 -13.22
N ASP A 283 8.84 6.69 -13.15
CA ASP A 283 8.67 5.87 -11.95
C ASP A 283 9.95 5.16 -11.49
N ASP A 284 10.96 5.12 -12.36
CA ASP A 284 12.28 4.53 -12.08
C ASP A 284 13.22 5.50 -11.35
N MET A 285 12.84 6.77 -11.19
CA MET A 285 13.62 7.72 -10.39
C MET A 285 13.78 7.18 -8.97
N LEU A 286 14.99 7.17 -8.41
CA LEU A 286 15.22 6.64 -7.08
C LEU A 286 15.09 7.74 -6.03
N VAL A 287 14.22 7.54 -5.05
CA VAL A 287 13.84 8.57 -4.05
C VAL A 287 14.27 8.24 -2.63
N SER A 288 14.75 7.02 -2.38
CA SER A 288 15.26 6.60 -1.06
C SER A 288 16.33 5.53 -1.17
N CYS A 289 17.21 5.49 -0.17
CA CYS A 289 18.14 4.40 0.02
C CYS A 289 18.43 4.14 1.48
N LEU A 290 18.88 2.92 1.77
CA LEU A 290 19.40 2.50 3.06
C LEU A 290 20.45 1.41 2.86
N TRP A 291 21.58 1.58 3.52
CA TRP A 291 22.58 0.53 3.66
C TRP A 291 22.36 -0.17 5.00
N GLN A 292 21.92 -1.43 4.95
CA GLN A 292 21.59 -2.22 6.12
C GLN A 292 22.37 -3.53 6.09
N ASN A 293 23.46 -3.61 6.85
CA ASN A 293 24.36 -4.77 6.83
C ASN A 293 24.85 -5.07 5.40
N ASP A 294 24.59 -6.26 4.88
CA ASP A 294 24.90 -6.65 3.49
C ASP A 294 23.84 -6.19 2.48
N HIS A 295 22.74 -5.56 2.91
CA HIS A 295 21.65 -5.17 2.03
C HIS A 295 21.73 -3.69 1.64
N LEU A 296 21.87 -3.42 0.35
CA LEU A 296 21.66 -2.09 -0.24
C LEU A 296 20.22 -1.97 -0.71
N VAL A 297 19.40 -1.25 0.05
CA VAL A 297 18.00 -1.04 -0.26
C VAL A 297 17.84 0.28 -1.01
N THR A 298 17.16 0.25 -2.16
CA THR A 298 16.75 1.45 -2.89
C THR A 298 15.24 1.44 -3.12
N VAL A 299 14.64 2.62 -3.19
CA VAL A 299 13.19 2.77 -3.46
C VAL A 299 12.99 3.68 -4.67
N SER A 300 12.26 3.20 -5.66
CA SER A 300 11.89 3.99 -6.83
C SER A 300 10.67 4.88 -6.56
N LEU A 301 10.44 5.86 -7.43
CA LEU A 301 9.27 6.74 -7.37
C LEU A 301 7.97 5.93 -7.53
N GLY A 302 7.98 4.84 -8.29
CA GLY A 302 6.87 3.87 -8.37
C GLY A 302 6.72 2.97 -7.13
N GLY A 303 7.48 3.22 -6.07
CA GLY A 303 7.46 2.51 -4.79
C GLY A 303 8.21 1.17 -4.78
N THR A 304 8.75 0.72 -5.91
CA THR A 304 9.48 -0.56 -5.97
C THR A 304 10.72 -0.51 -5.09
N ILE A 305 10.84 -1.47 -4.18
CA ILE A 305 12.00 -1.68 -3.33
C ILE A 305 12.94 -2.63 -4.07
N SER A 306 14.19 -2.23 -4.28
CA SER A 306 15.24 -3.08 -4.84
C SER A 306 16.30 -3.35 -3.77
N ILE A 307 16.68 -4.61 -3.61
CA ILE A 307 17.64 -5.06 -2.60
C ILE A 307 18.85 -5.66 -3.32
N PHE A 308 19.99 -4.98 -3.26
CA PHE A 308 21.27 -5.48 -3.78
C PHE A 308 22.12 -6.02 -2.62
N SER A 309 23.03 -6.95 -2.92
CA SER A 309 24.05 -7.39 -1.96
C SER A 309 25.23 -6.42 -1.99
N ALA A 310 25.69 -5.99 -0.83
CA ALA A 310 26.86 -5.11 -0.69
C ALA A 310 28.16 -5.89 -0.93
N SER A 311 28.18 -7.18 -0.61
CA SER A 311 29.31 -8.08 -0.85
C SER A 311 29.43 -8.54 -2.31
N ASP A 312 28.31 -8.58 -3.05
CA ASP A 312 28.27 -8.90 -4.48
C ASP A 312 27.39 -7.90 -5.24
N LEU A 313 28.01 -6.82 -5.71
CA LEU A 313 27.35 -5.75 -6.46
C LEU A 313 26.99 -6.13 -7.91
N ASP A 314 27.42 -7.30 -8.39
CA ASP A 314 27.10 -7.81 -9.72
C ASP A 314 25.86 -8.73 -9.69
N LYS A 315 25.48 -9.22 -8.51
CA LYS A 315 24.25 -9.97 -8.29
C LYS A 315 23.02 -9.10 -8.60
N SER A 316 22.07 -9.66 -9.35
CA SER A 316 20.80 -9.02 -9.65
C SER A 316 20.02 -8.70 -8.38
N ALA A 317 19.46 -7.49 -8.29
CA ALA A 317 18.65 -7.10 -7.15
C ALA A 317 17.38 -7.94 -7.03
N LEU A 318 17.02 -8.29 -5.79
CA LEU A 318 15.67 -8.74 -5.48
C LEU A 318 14.73 -7.53 -5.54
N GLN A 319 13.65 -7.64 -6.30
CA GLN A 319 12.64 -6.61 -6.40
C GLN A 319 11.39 -6.99 -5.62
N ILE A 320 10.91 -6.06 -4.81
CA ILE A 320 9.65 -6.16 -4.11
C ILE A 320 8.82 -4.94 -4.52
N SER A 321 7.58 -5.17 -4.92
CA SER A 321 6.65 -4.10 -5.23
C SER A 321 5.26 -4.43 -4.74
N GLY A 322 4.35 -3.50 -4.95
CA GLY A 322 3.00 -3.55 -4.40
C GLY A 322 2.24 -2.28 -4.72
N HIS A 323 1.17 -2.04 -3.97
CA HIS A 323 0.32 -0.86 -4.13
C HIS A 323 0.76 0.27 -3.23
N MET A 324 0.71 1.49 -3.74
CA MET A 324 0.93 2.71 -2.94
C MET A 324 -0.39 3.28 -2.42
N LYS A 325 -1.50 2.97 -3.10
CA LYS A 325 -2.85 3.45 -2.84
C LYS A 325 -3.78 2.27 -2.49
N ASN A 326 -4.99 2.60 -2.07
CA ASN A 326 -6.01 1.65 -1.66
C ASN A 326 -6.20 0.56 -2.72
N VAL A 327 -6.22 -0.70 -2.27
CA VAL A 327 -6.52 -1.83 -3.15
C VAL A 327 -8.03 -2.00 -3.22
N THR A 328 -8.61 -1.63 -4.36
CA THR A 328 -10.06 -1.52 -4.55
C THR A 328 -10.71 -2.84 -4.94
N SER A 329 -9.96 -3.77 -5.53
CA SER A 329 -10.49 -5.06 -5.92
C SER A 329 -9.42 -6.14 -5.91
N LEU A 330 -9.90 -7.39 -5.84
CA LEU A 330 -9.08 -8.57 -5.75
C LEU A 330 -9.72 -9.71 -6.54
N SER A 331 -8.91 -10.51 -7.23
CA SER A 331 -9.34 -11.72 -7.92
C SER A 331 -8.30 -12.82 -7.75
N VAL A 332 -8.75 -14.07 -7.58
CA VAL A 332 -7.87 -15.24 -7.46
C VAL A 332 -8.03 -16.08 -8.71
N LEU A 333 -6.90 -16.42 -9.34
CA LEU A 333 -6.89 -17.28 -10.52
C LEU A 333 -6.84 -18.74 -10.09
N LYS A 334 -7.55 -19.61 -10.82
CA LYS A 334 -7.56 -21.06 -10.59
C LYS A 334 -6.34 -21.74 -11.22
N ASN A 335 -5.14 -21.26 -10.92
CA ASN A 335 -3.88 -21.78 -11.45
C ASN A 335 -2.97 -22.32 -10.33
N VAL A 336 -1.98 -23.13 -10.73
CA VAL A 336 -0.90 -23.59 -9.84
C VAL A 336 0.41 -23.00 -10.36
N PRO A 337 1.15 -22.22 -9.55
CA PRO A 337 0.85 -21.82 -8.18
C PRO A 337 -0.32 -20.81 -8.08
N LYS A 338 -0.97 -20.78 -6.91
CA LYS A 338 -2.14 -19.91 -6.64
C LYS A 338 -1.76 -18.45 -6.83
N THR A 339 -2.33 -17.83 -7.86
CA THR A 339 -2.05 -16.45 -8.23
C THR A 339 -3.18 -15.53 -7.78
N ILE A 340 -2.82 -14.44 -7.14
CA ILE A 340 -3.74 -13.39 -6.68
C ILE A 340 -3.45 -12.15 -7.51
N LEU A 341 -4.48 -11.58 -8.13
CA LEU A 341 -4.43 -10.28 -8.78
C LEU A 341 -5.11 -9.26 -7.87
N SER A 342 -4.46 -8.13 -7.66
CA SER A 342 -5.08 -7.02 -6.95
C SER A 342 -4.89 -5.72 -7.71
N SER A 343 -5.92 -4.88 -7.73
CA SER A 343 -5.89 -3.59 -8.41
C SER A 343 -6.08 -2.42 -7.45
N SER A 344 -5.53 -1.29 -7.84
CA SER A 344 -5.75 0.00 -7.20
C SER A 344 -6.38 0.99 -8.18
N TYR A 345 -6.99 2.05 -7.64
CA TYR A 345 -7.62 3.13 -8.40
C TYR A 345 -6.65 3.83 -9.37
N ASP A 346 -5.36 3.87 -9.05
CA ASP A 346 -4.30 4.45 -9.91
C ASP A 346 -4.02 3.64 -11.18
N GLY A 347 -4.74 2.54 -11.41
CA GLY A 347 -4.62 1.72 -12.61
C GLY A 347 -3.58 0.60 -12.50
N LEU A 348 -2.91 0.49 -11.35
CA LEU A 348 -1.94 -0.56 -11.12
C LEU A 348 -2.66 -1.90 -10.86
N ILE A 349 -2.18 -2.97 -11.51
CA ILE A 349 -2.54 -4.34 -11.17
C ILE A 349 -1.26 -5.09 -10.79
N VAL A 350 -1.26 -5.64 -9.57
CA VAL A 350 -0.13 -6.40 -9.04
C VAL A 350 -0.51 -7.87 -8.98
N LYS A 351 0.43 -8.70 -9.42
CA LYS A 351 0.35 -10.16 -9.37
C LYS A 351 1.15 -10.67 -8.18
N TRP A 352 0.49 -11.45 -7.34
CA TRP A 352 1.06 -12.10 -6.16
C TRP A 352 0.97 -13.61 -6.31
N ILE A 353 1.96 -14.33 -5.79
CA ILE A 353 1.94 -15.78 -5.72
C ILE A 353 1.91 -16.19 -4.25
N GLN A 354 0.91 -16.98 -3.87
CA GLN A 354 0.76 -17.42 -2.48
C GLN A 354 1.96 -18.24 -2.00
N GLY A 355 2.49 -17.91 -0.83
CA GLY A 355 3.71 -18.49 -0.27
C GLY A 355 5.03 -17.92 -0.81
N ILE A 356 4.99 -17.07 -1.84
CA ILE A 356 6.18 -16.41 -2.42
C ILE A 356 6.12 -14.89 -2.23
N GLY A 357 4.94 -14.28 -2.41
CA GLY A 357 4.72 -12.84 -2.31
C GLY A 357 4.65 -12.16 -3.67
N TYR A 358 5.34 -11.03 -3.81
CA TYR A 358 5.33 -10.23 -5.05
C TYR A 358 5.91 -11.03 -6.22
N SER A 359 5.17 -11.08 -7.33
CA SER A 359 5.65 -11.66 -8.60
C SER A 359 5.99 -10.55 -9.58
N SER A 360 5.01 -9.73 -9.93
CA SER A 360 5.16 -8.74 -11.02
C SER A 360 4.01 -7.73 -11.03
N LYS A 361 4.17 -6.69 -11.86
CA LYS A 361 3.12 -5.74 -12.22
C LYS A 361 2.63 -6.05 -13.63
N LEU A 362 1.33 -6.19 -13.82
CA LEU A 362 0.76 -6.40 -15.15
C LEU A 362 0.87 -5.10 -15.96
N ARG A 363 1.58 -5.17 -17.09
CA ARG A 363 1.78 -4.02 -17.98
C ARG A 363 0.62 -3.93 -18.97
N ARG A 364 -0.17 -2.87 -18.84
CA ARG A 364 -1.24 -2.49 -19.78
C ARG A 364 -0.73 -1.41 -20.72
N LYS A 365 -1.23 -1.41 -21.96
CA LYS A 365 -0.88 -0.41 -22.98
C LYS A 365 -1.35 0.99 -22.63
N GLU A 366 -2.58 1.13 -22.14
CA GLU A 366 -3.02 2.35 -21.47
C GLU A 366 -3.13 2.10 -19.96
N ASN A 367 -2.52 3.01 -19.21
CA ASN A 367 -2.56 3.00 -17.76
C ASN A 367 -3.66 3.93 -17.25
N SER A 368 -4.91 3.60 -17.56
CA SER A 368 -6.08 4.33 -17.10
C SER A 368 -6.48 3.90 -15.68
N GLN A 369 -7.15 4.79 -14.96
CA GLN A 369 -7.68 4.49 -13.62
C GLN A 369 -8.65 3.31 -13.68
N ILE A 370 -8.54 2.37 -12.74
CA ILE A 370 -9.40 1.19 -12.67
C ILE A 370 -10.49 1.44 -11.63
N LYS A 371 -11.75 1.31 -12.06
CA LYS A 371 -12.91 1.34 -11.17
C LYS A 371 -13.30 -0.06 -10.72
N CYS A 372 -13.45 -0.99 -11.67
CA CYS A 372 -13.77 -2.39 -11.41
C CYS A 372 -12.77 -3.29 -12.15
N LEU A 373 -12.44 -4.42 -11.54
CA LEU A 373 -11.67 -5.51 -12.14
C LEU A 373 -12.43 -6.80 -11.90
N ALA A 374 -12.55 -7.61 -12.94
CA ALA A 374 -12.88 -9.01 -12.83
C ALA A 374 -11.81 -9.80 -13.60
N ALA A 375 -11.42 -10.96 -13.07
CA ALA A 375 -10.45 -11.83 -13.72
C ALA A 375 -10.94 -13.27 -13.68
N ALA A 376 -10.73 -13.98 -14.79
CA ALA A 376 -10.96 -15.41 -14.90
C ALA A 376 -9.86 -15.99 -15.80
N GLU A 377 -9.23 -17.08 -15.35
CA GLU A 377 -8.14 -17.74 -16.07
C GLU A 377 -7.00 -16.75 -16.45
N GLU A 378 -6.66 -16.63 -17.73
CA GLU A 378 -5.64 -15.70 -18.25
C GLU A 378 -6.27 -14.46 -18.90
N GLU A 379 -7.49 -14.09 -18.49
CA GLU A 379 -8.22 -12.94 -18.99
C GLU A 379 -8.64 -12.00 -17.85
N ILE A 380 -8.49 -10.70 -18.10
CA ILE A 380 -8.98 -9.63 -17.21
C ILE A 380 -9.98 -8.76 -17.95
N ILE A 381 -10.98 -8.29 -17.21
CA ILE A 381 -11.86 -7.19 -17.62
C ILE A 381 -11.67 -6.06 -16.62
N THR A 382 -11.22 -4.91 -17.11
CA THR A 382 -11.11 -3.67 -16.32
C THR A 382 -12.05 -2.61 -16.86
N SER A 383 -12.69 -1.86 -15.97
CA SER A 383 -13.41 -0.63 -16.34
C SER A 383 -12.68 0.62 -15.88
N GLY A 384 -12.76 1.67 -16.70
CA GLY A 384 -12.37 3.02 -16.34
C GLY A 384 -13.50 3.86 -15.76
N PHE A 385 -13.18 5.11 -15.42
CA PHE A 385 -14.17 6.13 -15.06
C PHE A 385 -14.78 6.83 -16.29
N ASP A 386 -14.30 6.51 -17.49
CA ASP A 386 -14.58 7.11 -18.79
C ASP A 386 -15.51 6.25 -19.67
N ASN A 387 -16.36 5.43 -19.04
CA ASN A 387 -17.33 4.52 -19.69
C ASN A 387 -16.71 3.38 -20.50
N LYS A 388 -15.37 3.29 -20.57
CA LYS A 388 -14.66 2.27 -21.33
C LYS A 388 -14.37 1.03 -20.49
N LEU A 389 -14.51 -0.12 -21.13
CA LEU A 389 -14.04 -1.40 -20.63
C LEU A 389 -12.97 -1.99 -21.54
N TRP A 390 -12.10 -2.74 -20.91
CA TRP A 390 -10.93 -3.34 -21.53
C TRP A 390 -10.95 -4.80 -21.15
N ARG A 391 -11.11 -5.67 -22.16
CA ARG A 391 -11.10 -7.11 -21.98
C ARG A 391 -9.86 -7.65 -22.67
N VAL A 392 -8.92 -8.15 -21.86
CA VAL A 392 -7.56 -8.42 -22.31
C VAL A 392 -7.07 -9.75 -21.78
N ARG A 393 -6.50 -10.57 -22.66
CA ARG A 393 -5.71 -11.72 -22.25
C ARG A 393 -4.29 -11.31 -21.92
N PHE A 394 -3.70 -11.91 -20.90
CA PHE A 394 -2.32 -11.62 -20.51
C PHE A 394 -1.47 -12.89 -20.53
N LEU A 395 -0.23 -12.76 -20.97
CA LEU A 395 0.76 -13.84 -20.98
C LEU A 395 1.96 -13.43 -20.13
N GLY A 396 2.20 -14.18 -19.06
CA GLY A 396 3.17 -13.80 -18.04
C GLY A 396 2.75 -12.51 -17.33
N ASP A 397 3.43 -11.41 -17.68
CA ASP A 397 3.27 -10.08 -17.07
C ASP A 397 2.78 -9.02 -18.06
N GLN A 398 2.59 -9.38 -19.34
CA GLN A 398 2.19 -8.46 -20.39
C GLN A 398 0.74 -8.73 -20.79
N CYS A 399 -0.09 -7.68 -20.74
CA CYS A 399 -1.43 -7.70 -21.29
C CYS A 399 -1.35 -7.53 -22.81
N GLY A 400 -2.11 -8.33 -23.56
CA GLY A 400 -2.22 -8.22 -25.01
C GLY A 400 -2.89 -6.93 -25.47
N ASP A 401 -2.92 -6.72 -26.78
CA ASP A 401 -3.67 -5.62 -27.38
C ASP A 401 -5.18 -5.91 -27.33
N ALA A 402 -5.97 -4.92 -26.93
CA ALA A 402 -7.44 -4.96 -27.06
C ALA A 402 -7.98 -3.56 -27.32
N ASP A 403 -9.06 -3.50 -28.09
CA ASP A 403 -9.82 -2.26 -28.29
C ASP A 403 -10.72 -1.98 -27.09
N SER A 404 -10.91 -0.69 -26.80
CA SER A 404 -11.84 -0.28 -25.75
C SER A 404 -13.28 -0.52 -26.14
N ILE A 405 -14.07 -1.06 -25.22
CA ILE A 405 -15.51 -1.29 -25.35
C ILE A 405 -16.22 -0.15 -24.63
N ASP A 406 -16.95 0.69 -25.36
CA ASP A 406 -17.77 1.76 -24.76
C ASP A 406 -19.15 1.20 -24.36
N VAL A 407 -19.48 1.27 -23.07
CA VAL A 407 -20.80 0.85 -22.56
C VAL A 407 -21.75 2.02 -22.32
N GLY A 408 -21.38 3.22 -22.76
CA GLY A 408 -22.20 4.43 -22.82
C GLY A 408 -22.36 5.17 -21.48
N ASN A 409 -22.17 4.49 -20.34
CA ASN A 409 -22.23 5.08 -19.00
C ASN A 409 -21.16 4.48 -18.10
N GLN A 410 -20.91 5.13 -16.96
CA GLN A 410 -19.84 4.71 -16.07
C GLN A 410 -20.19 3.37 -15.39
N PRO A 411 -19.35 2.33 -15.54
CA PRO A 411 -19.56 1.05 -14.88
C PRO A 411 -19.55 1.19 -13.36
N LYS A 412 -20.38 0.42 -12.64
CA LYS A 412 -20.44 0.35 -11.18
C LYS A 412 -19.94 -0.98 -10.63
N ASP A 413 -20.25 -2.08 -11.32
CA ASP A 413 -19.77 -3.43 -11.01
C ASP A 413 -19.59 -4.21 -12.32
N ILE A 414 -18.76 -5.24 -12.30
CA ILE A 414 -18.53 -6.17 -13.42
C ILE A 414 -18.64 -7.59 -12.87
N SER A 415 -19.45 -8.42 -13.52
CA SER A 415 -19.61 -9.83 -13.18
C SER A 415 -19.35 -10.71 -14.40
N LEU A 416 -18.58 -11.79 -14.21
CA LEU A 416 -18.22 -12.76 -15.24
C LEU A 416 -18.96 -14.08 -14.99
N ALA A 417 -19.55 -14.66 -16.04
CA ALA A 417 -20.09 -16.01 -15.97
C ALA A 417 -18.94 -17.02 -16.09
N LEU A 418 -18.48 -17.58 -14.97
CA LEU A 418 -17.23 -18.36 -14.91
C LEU A 418 -17.23 -19.65 -15.76
N LEU A 419 -18.40 -20.25 -16.03
CA LEU A 419 -18.55 -21.42 -16.91
C LEU A 419 -18.86 -21.04 -18.36
N CYS A 420 -19.18 -19.77 -18.61
CA CYS A 420 -19.44 -19.18 -19.90
C CYS A 420 -18.61 -17.89 -20.05
N PRO A 421 -17.26 -17.96 -20.03
CA PRO A 421 -16.41 -16.80 -19.80
C PRO A 421 -16.62 -15.68 -20.81
N GLU A 422 -17.07 -15.98 -22.03
CA GLU A 422 -17.43 -14.97 -23.03
C GLU A 422 -18.49 -13.98 -22.52
N LEU A 423 -19.39 -14.42 -21.64
CA LEU A 423 -20.50 -13.62 -21.13
C LEU A 423 -20.08 -12.81 -19.89
N ALA A 424 -20.28 -11.49 -19.96
CA ALA A 424 -20.09 -10.58 -18.83
C ALA A 424 -21.28 -9.66 -18.67
N LEU A 425 -21.61 -9.32 -17.43
CA LEU A 425 -22.65 -8.36 -17.07
C LEU A 425 -21.99 -7.15 -16.40
N VAL A 426 -22.31 -5.96 -16.90
CA VAL A 426 -21.79 -4.69 -16.40
C VAL A 426 -22.95 -3.86 -15.86
N ALA A 427 -22.91 -3.51 -14.58
CA ALA A 427 -23.85 -2.56 -13.99
C ALA A 427 -23.47 -1.13 -14.35
N ILE A 428 -24.46 -0.32 -14.74
CA ILE A 428 -24.36 1.14 -14.92
C ILE A 428 -25.48 1.80 -14.09
N ASP A 429 -25.41 3.12 -13.88
CA ASP A 429 -26.42 3.78 -13.02
C ASP A 429 -27.87 3.55 -13.46
N SER A 430 -28.12 3.57 -14.77
CA SER A 430 -29.44 3.47 -15.39
C SER A 430 -29.88 2.06 -15.80
N GLY A 431 -29.12 1.02 -15.44
CA GLY A 431 -29.43 -0.35 -15.83
C GLY A 431 -28.21 -1.26 -15.94
N VAL A 432 -28.24 -2.20 -16.90
CA VAL A 432 -27.17 -3.17 -17.12
C VAL A 432 -26.82 -3.32 -18.59
N VAL A 433 -25.56 -3.62 -18.86
CA VAL A 433 -25.02 -3.89 -20.19
C VAL A 433 -24.46 -5.29 -20.22
N MET A 434 -24.89 -6.09 -21.19
CA MET A 434 -24.44 -7.45 -21.39
C MET A 434 -23.42 -7.50 -22.53
N LEU A 435 -22.30 -8.17 -22.26
CA LEU A 435 -21.18 -8.33 -23.19
C LEU A 435 -21.02 -9.80 -23.56
N ARG A 436 -20.77 -10.08 -24.84
CA ARG A 436 -20.23 -11.38 -25.30
C ARG A 436 -18.89 -11.15 -25.99
N GLY A 437 -17.83 -11.70 -25.42
CA GLY A 437 -16.46 -11.37 -25.79
C GLY A 437 -16.23 -9.87 -25.62
N THR A 438 -15.92 -9.18 -26.73
CA THR A 438 -15.69 -7.72 -26.77
C THR A 438 -16.89 -6.91 -27.29
N LYS A 439 -18.04 -7.56 -27.56
CA LYS A 439 -19.21 -6.89 -28.15
C LYS A 439 -20.28 -6.64 -27.10
N VAL A 440 -20.85 -5.42 -27.12
CA VAL A 440 -22.11 -5.12 -26.43
C VAL A 440 -23.24 -5.79 -27.19
N VAL A 441 -23.88 -6.78 -26.58
CA VAL A 441 -25.00 -7.51 -27.18
C VAL A 441 -26.36 -6.95 -26.76
N SER A 442 -26.45 -6.37 -25.56
CA SER A 442 -27.69 -5.83 -25.03
C SER A 442 -27.43 -4.75 -23.99
N THR A 443 -28.25 -3.70 -24.01
CA THR A 443 -28.25 -2.64 -23.01
C THR A 443 -29.67 -2.47 -22.51
N ILE A 444 -29.89 -2.80 -21.24
CA ILE A 444 -31.21 -2.83 -20.62
C ILE A 444 -31.29 -1.66 -19.66
N LYS A 445 -32.27 -0.79 -19.90
CA LYS A 445 -32.56 0.34 -19.03
C LYS A 445 -33.57 -0.08 -17.98
N LEU A 446 -33.27 0.23 -16.73
CA LEU A 446 -34.12 -0.04 -15.58
C LEU A 446 -34.66 1.27 -15.03
N ASP A 447 -35.80 1.20 -14.36
CA ASP A 447 -36.51 2.35 -13.77
C ASP A 447 -36.01 2.70 -12.36
N PHE A 448 -35.02 1.96 -11.85
CA PHE A 448 -34.34 2.20 -10.59
C PHE A 448 -32.82 2.34 -10.78
N ALA A 449 -32.17 3.00 -9.81
CA ALA A 449 -30.72 3.17 -9.82
C ALA A 449 -30.02 1.88 -9.40
N VAL A 450 -29.23 1.29 -10.30
CA VAL A 450 -28.49 0.05 -10.04
C VAL A 450 -27.25 0.34 -9.21
N THR A 451 -26.95 -0.51 -8.23
CA THR A 451 -25.78 -0.37 -7.34
C THR A 451 -24.84 -1.57 -7.38
N ALA A 452 -25.36 -2.78 -7.64
CA ALA A 452 -24.57 -4.00 -7.75
C ALA A 452 -25.19 -4.95 -8.78
N SER A 453 -24.41 -5.86 -9.35
CA SER A 453 -24.91 -6.90 -10.24
C SER A 453 -24.10 -8.18 -10.13
N ALA A 454 -24.76 -9.32 -10.28
CA ALA A 454 -24.09 -10.62 -10.40
C ALA A 454 -24.72 -11.43 -11.52
N ILE A 455 -23.90 -12.15 -12.27
CA ILE A 455 -24.35 -13.20 -13.18
C ILE A 455 -23.98 -14.57 -12.59
N ALA A 456 -24.88 -15.54 -12.72
CA ALA A 456 -24.64 -16.90 -12.28
C ALA A 456 -23.44 -17.50 -13.04
N PRO A 457 -22.61 -18.36 -12.40
CA PRO A 457 -21.48 -19.01 -13.05
C PRO A 457 -21.81 -19.70 -14.37
N ASP A 458 -22.99 -20.32 -14.47
CA ASP A 458 -23.49 -20.99 -15.68
C ASP A 458 -24.06 -20.03 -16.74
N GLY A 459 -24.26 -18.76 -16.38
CA GLY A 459 -24.83 -17.72 -17.24
C GLY A 459 -26.35 -17.81 -17.42
N SER A 460 -27.06 -18.59 -16.60
CA SER A 460 -28.51 -18.82 -16.74
C SER A 460 -29.37 -17.73 -16.09
N GLU A 461 -28.83 -17.06 -15.07
CA GLU A 461 -29.55 -16.08 -14.25
C GLU A 461 -28.66 -14.88 -13.93
N ALA A 462 -29.27 -13.69 -13.81
CA ALA A 462 -28.62 -12.47 -13.36
C ALA A 462 -29.41 -11.84 -12.22
N ILE A 463 -28.71 -11.25 -11.25
CA ILE A 463 -29.31 -10.52 -10.13
C ILE A 463 -28.80 -9.09 -10.18
N ILE A 464 -29.72 -8.15 -10.09
CA ILE A 464 -29.46 -6.72 -10.12
C ILE A 464 -29.93 -6.12 -8.80
N GLY A 465 -29.00 -5.52 -8.06
CA GLY A 465 -29.26 -4.86 -6.80
C GLY A 465 -29.55 -3.38 -7.01
N GLY A 466 -30.61 -2.89 -6.40
CA GLY A 466 -31.03 -1.50 -6.46
C GLY A 466 -30.60 -0.65 -5.27
N GLN A 467 -30.56 0.66 -5.49
CA GLN A 467 -30.40 1.68 -4.45
C GLN A 467 -31.54 1.65 -3.42
N ASP A 468 -32.69 1.11 -3.80
CA ASP A 468 -33.88 0.90 -2.97
C ASP A 468 -33.77 -0.33 -2.04
N GLY A 469 -32.70 -1.12 -2.16
CA GLY A 469 -32.48 -2.33 -1.38
C GLY A 469 -33.16 -3.58 -1.95
N LYS A 470 -33.75 -3.50 -3.15
CA LYS A 470 -34.35 -4.66 -3.80
C LYS A 470 -33.33 -5.44 -4.60
N LEU A 471 -33.58 -6.75 -4.73
CA LEU A 471 -32.83 -7.65 -5.60
C LEU A 471 -33.77 -8.13 -6.70
N HIS A 472 -33.49 -7.71 -7.93
CA HIS A 472 -34.26 -8.08 -9.11
C HIS A 472 -33.57 -9.25 -9.80
N ILE A 473 -34.29 -10.35 -9.97
CA ILE A 473 -33.77 -11.60 -10.55
C ILE A 473 -34.26 -11.71 -11.98
N TYR A 474 -33.34 -12.01 -12.88
CA TYR A 474 -33.58 -12.10 -14.31
C TYR A 474 -33.13 -13.45 -14.84
N SER A 475 -33.98 -14.09 -15.64
CA SER A 475 -33.57 -15.20 -16.49
C SER A 475 -32.79 -14.67 -17.70
N VAL A 476 -31.69 -15.33 -18.03
CA VAL A 476 -30.82 -14.99 -19.15
C VAL A 476 -31.11 -15.95 -20.31
N THR A 477 -31.77 -15.47 -21.35
CA THR A 477 -32.03 -16.26 -22.56
C THR A 477 -31.39 -15.60 -23.77
N GLY A 478 -30.32 -16.20 -24.29
CA GLY A 478 -29.54 -15.64 -25.39
C GLY A 478 -28.97 -14.28 -25.01
N ASP A 479 -29.44 -13.23 -25.68
CA ASP A 479 -29.00 -11.84 -25.46
C ASP A 479 -30.04 -10.97 -24.70
N THR A 480 -31.03 -11.61 -24.09
CA THR A 480 -32.14 -10.93 -23.39
C THR A 480 -32.19 -11.29 -21.91
N LEU A 481 -32.59 -10.32 -21.08
CA LEU A 481 -32.94 -10.54 -19.68
C LEU A 481 -34.45 -10.37 -19.49
N THR A 482 -35.07 -11.31 -18.80
CA THR A 482 -36.49 -11.27 -18.44
C THR A 482 -36.63 -11.32 -16.93
N GLU A 483 -37.34 -10.36 -16.34
CA GLU A 483 -37.48 -10.25 -14.89
C GLU A 483 -38.40 -11.35 -14.34
N ASP A 484 -37.84 -12.24 -13.55
CA ASP A 484 -38.54 -13.39 -12.98
C ASP A 484 -39.09 -13.09 -11.57
N ALA A 485 -38.37 -12.29 -10.78
CA ALA A 485 -38.67 -12.05 -9.38
C ALA A 485 -38.08 -10.74 -8.84
N VAL A 486 -38.67 -10.23 -7.76
CA VAL A 486 -38.11 -9.15 -6.94
C VAL A 486 -38.11 -9.57 -5.49
N LEU A 487 -36.94 -9.54 -4.84
CA LEU A 487 -36.79 -9.85 -3.43
C LEU A 487 -36.63 -8.56 -2.62
N GLU A 488 -37.45 -8.42 -1.57
CA GLU A 488 -37.46 -7.25 -0.70
C GLU A 488 -37.07 -7.66 0.72
N LYS A 489 -35.77 -7.51 1.05
CA LYS A 489 -35.25 -7.84 2.37
C LYS A 489 -34.29 -6.80 2.94
N HIS A 490 -33.39 -6.29 2.12
CA HIS A 490 -32.41 -5.31 2.57
C HIS A 490 -33.09 -3.99 2.90
N ARG A 491 -32.55 -3.33 3.93
CA ARG A 491 -33.03 -2.02 4.39
C ARG A 491 -32.19 -0.86 3.84
N GLY A 492 -31.01 -1.16 3.31
CA GLY A 492 -30.16 -0.21 2.61
C GLY A 492 -29.96 -0.63 1.16
N ALA A 493 -29.38 0.27 0.37
CA ALA A 493 -28.95 -0.02 -0.99
C ALA A 493 -28.04 -1.26 -1.03
N VAL A 494 -28.28 -2.15 -1.98
CA VAL A 494 -27.46 -3.35 -2.17
C VAL A 494 -26.06 -2.92 -2.58
N SER A 495 -25.02 -3.42 -1.92
CA SER A 495 -23.63 -3.05 -2.20
C SER A 495 -22.85 -4.12 -2.94
N VAL A 496 -23.18 -5.40 -2.72
CA VAL A 496 -22.48 -6.52 -3.35
C VAL A 496 -23.40 -7.73 -3.46
N ILE A 497 -23.27 -8.48 -4.56
CA ILE A 497 -23.97 -9.75 -4.81
C ILE A 497 -22.96 -10.72 -5.38
N ARG A 498 -22.91 -11.96 -4.89
CA ARG A 498 -22.11 -13.05 -5.51
C ARG A 498 -22.83 -14.39 -5.37
N TYR A 499 -22.81 -15.16 -6.45
CA TYR A 499 -23.25 -16.56 -6.44
C TYR A 499 -22.21 -17.46 -5.77
N SER A 500 -22.70 -18.53 -5.17
CA SER A 500 -21.89 -19.68 -4.79
C SER A 500 -21.35 -20.40 -6.04
N PRO A 501 -20.16 -21.02 -5.98
CA PRO A 501 -19.55 -21.70 -7.13
C PRO A 501 -20.41 -22.78 -7.80
N ASP A 502 -21.25 -23.48 -7.03
CA ASP A 502 -22.17 -24.54 -7.48
C ASP A 502 -23.56 -24.00 -7.88
N VAL A 503 -23.76 -22.68 -7.87
CA VAL A 503 -25.01 -22.00 -8.27
C VAL A 503 -26.21 -22.31 -7.35
N SER A 504 -26.04 -23.12 -6.30
CA SER A 504 -27.13 -23.53 -5.41
C SER A 504 -27.64 -22.38 -4.53
N MET A 505 -26.78 -21.40 -4.29
CA MET A 505 -27.04 -20.24 -3.44
C MET A 505 -26.45 -18.96 -4.03
N PHE A 506 -26.92 -17.82 -3.54
CA PHE A 506 -26.19 -16.56 -3.66
C PHE A 506 -26.24 -15.78 -2.35
N ALA A 507 -25.32 -14.85 -2.21
CA ALA A 507 -25.29 -13.95 -1.06
C ALA A 507 -25.27 -12.50 -1.52
N SER A 508 -25.92 -11.65 -0.73
CA SER A 508 -26.00 -10.22 -0.94
C SER A 508 -25.65 -9.47 0.34
N GLY A 509 -25.06 -8.30 0.19
CA GLY A 509 -24.77 -7.36 1.28
C GLY A 509 -25.30 -5.97 0.97
N ASP A 510 -25.60 -5.19 2.00
CA ASP A 510 -26.07 -3.81 1.84
C ASP A 510 -25.24 -2.76 2.58
N LEU A 511 -25.56 -1.49 2.28
CA LEU A 511 -24.96 -0.33 2.95
C LEU A 511 -25.41 -0.17 4.40
N ASN A 512 -26.44 -0.90 4.84
CA ASN A 512 -26.99 -0.88 6.21
C ASN A 512 -26.57 -2.12 7.03
N ARG A 513 -25.42 -2.72 6.68
CA ARG A 513 -24.69 -3.75 7.43
C ARG A 513 -25.32 -5.15 7.38
N GLU A 514 -26.37 -5.35 6.59
CA GLU A 514 -27.05 -6.64 6.48
C GLU A 514 -26.47 -7.45 5.35
N ALA A 515 -26.01 -8.66 5.66
CA ALA A 515 -25.80 -9.71 4.68
C ALA A 515 -26.90 -10.77 4.75
N VAL A 516 -27.18 -11.40 3.62
CA VAL A 516 -28.20 -12.45 3.50
C VAL A 516 -27.71 -13.52 2.53
N VAL A 517 -27.91 -14.79 2.88
CA VAL A 517 -27.71 -15.93 1.97
C VAL A 517 -29.06 -16.48 1.55
N TRP A 518 -29.24 -16.66 0.26
CA TRP A 518 -30.47 -17.08 -0.41
C TRP A 518 -30.28 -18.46 -1.04
N ASP A 519 -31.30 -19.30 -0.94
CA ASP A 519 -31.31 -20.64 -1.54
C ASP A 519 -31.99 -20.61 -2.91
N CYS A 520 -31.21 -20.77 -3.99
CA CYS A 520 -31.68 -20.69 -5.38
C CYS A 520 -32.67 -21.81 -5.75
N ALA A 521 -32.66 -22.94 -5.05
CA ALA A 521 -33.53 -24.08 -5.33
C ALA A 521 -34.94 -23.91 -4.75
N SER A 522 -35.08 -23.04 -3.75
CA SER A 522 -36.28 -22.90 -2.92
C SER A 522 -37.37 -21.98 -3.52
N ARG A 523 -37.47 -21.92 -4.85
CA ARG A 523 -38.36 -20.98 -5.56
C ARG A 523 -39.83 -21.33 -5.34
N GLU A 524 -40.59 -20.42 -4.73
CA GLU A 524 -42.05 -20.47 -4.76
C GLU A 524 -42.61 -19.63 -5.90
N ILE A 525 -43.45 -20.27 -6.73
CA ILE A 525 -44.17 -19.63 -7.84
C ILE A 525 -45.51 -19.12 -7.29
N CYS A 526 -45.76 -17.82 -7.37
CA CYS A 526 -47.11 -17.30 -7.07
C CYS A 526 -48.09 -17.59 -8.20
N ASN A 527 -49.38 -17.42 -7.90
CA ASN A 527 -50.46 -17.33 -8.89
C ASN A 527 -50.16 -16.21 -9.89
N LEU A 528 -49.46 -16.54 -10.99
CA LEU A 528 -49.17 -15.79 -12.22
C LEU A 528 -47.90 -16.34 -12.94
N GLY A 529 -47.21 -17.34 -12.37
CA GLY A 529 -46.04 -17.97 -13.01
C GLY A 529 -44.71 -17.26 -12.72
N GLN A 530 -44.72 -16.18 -11.95
CA GLN A 530 -43.52 -15.50 -11.45
C GLN A 530 -43.00 -16.14 -10.16
N VAL A 531 -41.67 -16.18 -10.01
CA VAL A 531 -41.01 -16.58 -8.75
C VAL A 531 -41.17 -15.41 -7.78
N CYS A 532 -41.74 -15.66 -6.60
CA CYS A 532 -42.03 -14.61 -5.64
C CYS A 532 -41.15 -14.64 -4.39
N VAL A 533 -40.64 -15.82 -4.05
CA VAL A 533 -39.92 -16.04 -2.79
C VAL A 533 -38.78 -17.00 -3.04
N LEU A 534 -37.59 -16.58 -2.62
CA LEU A 534 -36.47 -17.44 -2.34
C LEU A 534 -36.31 -17.50 -0.82
N TYR A 535 -36.16 -18.70 -0.27
CA TYR A 535 -35.95 -18.85 1.16
C TYR A 535 -34.57 -18.35 1.55
N VAL A 536 -34.54 -17.56 2.61
CA VAL A 536 -33.29 -17.13 3.22
C VAL A 536 -32.68 -18.32 3.96
N LYS A 537 -31.56 -18.83 3.43
CA LYS A 537 -30.79 -19.95 3.98
C LYS A 537 -30.11 -19.57 5.30
N LEU A 538 -29.42 -18.42 5.31
CA LEU A 538 -28.75 -17.89 6.50
C LEU A 538 -29.26 -16.48 6.79
N LYS A 539 -29.91 -16.34 7.95
CA LYS A 539 -30.54 -15.09 8.43
C LYS A 539 -29.63 -14.39 9.46
N ASN A 540 -29.89 -13.10 9.69
CA ASN A 540 -29.31 -12.31 10.77
C ASN A 540 -27.79 -12.12 10.72
N MET A 541 -27.20 -12.00 9.52
CA MET A 541 -25.79 -11.62 9.36
C MET A 541 -25.62 -10.10 9.54
N LEU A 542 -25.92 -9.61 10.74
CA LEU A 542 -25.94 -8.18 11.14
C LEU A 542 -24.78 -7.83 12.10
N TYR A 543 -23.65 -8.53 11.99
CA TYR A 543 -22.53 -8.41 12.93
C TYR A 543 -21.51 -7.33 12.56
N HIS A 544 -21.59 -6.78 11.34
CA HIS A 544 -20.79 -5.62 10.96
C HIS A 544 -21.33 -4.35 11.63
N THR A 545 -20.44 -3.39 11.90
CA THR A 545 -20.81 -2.08 12.48
C THR A 545 -20.86 -0.96 11.44
N ALA A 546 -20.40 -1.23 10.22
CA ALA A 546 -20.46 -0.32 9.06
C ALA A 546 -20.80 -1.08 7.77
N ARG A 547 -21.01 -0.34 6.67
CA ARG A 547 -21.44 -0.88 5.36
C ARG A 547 -20.57 -2.04 4.87
N ILE A 548 -21.19 -3.03 4.24
CA ILE A 548 -20.48 -4.13 3.60
C ILE A 548 -19.98 -3.66 2.23
N ASN A 549 -18.70 -3.85 1.93
CA ASN A 549 -18.10 -3.44 0.66
C ASN A 549 -17.86 -4.62 -0.29
N CYS A 550 -17.58 -5.82 0.24
CA CYS A 550 -17.21 -6.98 -0.57
C CYS A 550 -17.66 -8.30 0.07
N LEU A 551 -17.79 -9.32 -0.75
CA LEU A 551 -18.25 -10.66 -0.37
C LEU A 551 -17.55 -11.72 -1.22
N ALA A 552 -17.27 -12.89 -0.63
CA ALA A 552 -16.72 -14.04 -1.35
C ALA A 552 -17.26 -15.36 -0.79
N TRP A 553 -17.32 -16.37 -1.67
CA TRP A 553 -17.69 -17.75 -1.33
C TRP A 553 -16.48 -18.66 -1.32
N SER A 554 -16.47 -19.66 -0.43
CA SER A 554 -15.50 -20.76 -0.51
C SER A 554 -15.73 -21.62 -1.77
N PRO A 555 -14.68 -22.23 -2.33
CA PRO A 555 -14.80 -23.08 -3.52
C PRO A 555 -15.80 -24.24 -3.36
N ASP A 556 -15.94 -24.79 -2.15
CA ASP A 556 -16.90 -25.84 -1.81
C ASP A 556 -18.34 -25.37 -1.51
N SER A 557 -18.62 -24.06 -1.65
CA SER A 557 -19.93 -23.43 -1.36
C SER A 557 -20.40 -23.52 0.10
N LYS A 558 -19.55 -23.92 1.07
CA LYS A 558 -19.96 -24.09 2.48
C LYS A 558 -19.73 -22.87 3.35
N MET A 559 -18.95 -21.90 2.89
CA MET A 559 -18.61 -20.71 3.65
C MET A 559 -18.79 -19.45 2.82
N VAL A 560 -19.23 -18.39 3.49
CA VAL A 560 -19.32 -17.05 2.93
C VAL A 560 -18.57 -16.07 3.84
N ALA A 561 -17.74 -15.23 3.24
CA ALA A 561 -17.00 -14.19 3.93
C ALA A 561 -17.48 -12.80 3.48
N THR A 562 -17.60 -11.88 4.43
CA THR A 562 -18.00 -10.48 4.21
C THR A 562 -16.93 -9.52 4.71
N GLY A 563 -16.60 -8.51 3.91
CA GLY A 563 -15.65 -7.45 4.27
C GLY A 563 -16.35 -6.09 4.34
N SER A 564 -16.03 -5.30 5.36
CA SER A 564 -16.74 -4.05 5.66
C SER A 564 -15.79 -2.86 5.87
N LEU A 565 -16.37 -1.66 5.79
CA LEU A 565 -15.75 -0.41 6.19
C LEU A 565 -15.36 -0.38 7.69
N ASP A 566 -15.94 -1.26 8.50
CA ASP A 566 -15.61 -1.41 9.93
C ASP A 566 -14.26 -2.08 10.20
N THR A 567 -13.44 -2.28 9.17
CA THR A 567 -12.12 -2.93 9.18
C THR A 567 -12.15 -4.44 9.43
N CYS A 568 -13.33 -5.06 9.57
CA CYS A 568 -13.44 -6.47 9.89
C CYS A 568 -13.76 -7.34 8.67
N ILE A 569 -13.36 -8.61 8.77
CA ILE A 569 -13.85 -9.70 7.92
C ILE A 569 -14.65 -10.63 8.82
N ILE A 570 -15.85 -11.01 8.38
CA ILE A 570 -16.67 -11.98 9.09
C ILE A 570 -16.92 -13.17 8.16
N ILE A 571 -16.70 -14.37 8.69
CA ILE A 571 -16.83 -15.62 7.95
C ILE A 571 -17.93 -16.45 8.59
N TYR A 572 -18.86 -16.92 7.77
CA TYR A 572 -20.02 -17.69 8.15
C TYR A 572 -19.98 -19.06 7.49
N GLU A 573 -20.26 -20.10 8.26
CA GLU A 573 -20.53 -21.45 7.73
C GLU A 573 -22.04 -21.57 7.49
N ILE A 574 -22.44 -22.02 6.30
CA ILE A 574 -23.84 -22.00 5.87
C ILE A 574 -24.76 -22.87 6.74
N ASP A 575 -24.25 -24.01 7.21
CA ASP A 575 -25.01 -24.97 8.02
C ASP A 575 -25.02 -24.63 9.52
N LYS A 576 -24.35 -23.56 9.93
CA LYS A 576 -24.31 -23.08 11.32
C LYS A 576 -25.11 -21.78 11.47
N PRO A 577 -25.66 -21.50 12.66
CA PRO A 577 -26.31 -20.22 12.89
C PRO A 577 -25.31 -19.06 12.74
N ALA A 578 -25.77 -17.90 12.26
CA ALA A 578 -24.90 -16.75 12.02
C ALA A 578 -24.15 -16.29 13.28
N SER A 579 -24.63 -16.62 14.48
CA SER A 579 -23.95 -16.36 15.76
C SER A 579 -22.64 -17.15 15.95
N SER A 580 -22.47 -18.27 15.25
CA SER A 580 -21.24 -19.08 15.24
C SER A 580 -20.15 -18.53 14.32
N ARG A 581 -20.36 -17.35 13.71
CA ARG A 581 -19.39 -16.67 12.84
C ARG A 581 -18.00 -16.52 13.46
N MET A 582 -17.00 -16.59 12.59
CA MET A 582 -15.62 -16.22 12.87
C MET A 582 -15.40 -14.75 12.47
N THR A 583 -14.76 -13.96 13.34
CA THR A 583 -14.53 -12.53 13.10
C THR A 583 -13.05 -12.22 13.16
N ILE A 584 -12.51 -11.72 12.06
CA ILE A 584 -11.17 -11.13 11.97
C ILE A 584 -11.33 -9.63 12.15
N LYS A 585 -10.89 -9.11 13.30
CA LYS A 585 -10.96 -7.68 13.61
C LYS A 585 -9.72 -6.98 13.09
N GLY A 586 -9.88 -5.74 12.60
CA GLY A 586 -8.75 -4.92 12.17
C GLY A 586 -7.97 -5.51 11.00
N ALA A 587 -8.64 -6.23 10.09
CA ALA A 587 -8.02 -6.89 8.94
C ALA A 587 -7.34 -5.88 8.00
N HIS A 588 -7.96 -4.73 7.79
CA HIS A 588 -7.41 -3.61 7.01
C HIS A 588 -7.84 -2.28 7.61
N LEU A 589 -6.88 -1.40 7.92
CA LEU A 589 -7.17 -0.04 8.39
C LEU A 589 -7.92 0.73 7.29
N GLY A 590 -9.00 1.43 7.66
CA GLY A 590 -9.83 2.20 6.72
C GLY A 590 -10.85 1.37 5.94
N GLY A 591 -10.87 0.05 6.12
CA GLY A 591 -11.90 -0.83 5.58
C GLY A 591 -11.38 -1.87 4.59
N VAL A 592 -12.14 -2.96 4.47
CA VAL A 592 -11.90 -4.06 3.54
C VAL A 592 -12.67 -3.80 2.25
N TYR A 593 -12.00 -3.92 1.10
CA TYR A 593 -12.57 -3.63 -0.22
C TYR A 593 -12.45 -4.79 -1.21
N GLY A 594 -11.47 -5.67 -1.05
CA GLY A 594 -11.33 -6.91 -1.82
C GLY A 594 -11.35 -8.13 -0.92
N LEU A 595 -12.00 -9.20 -1.37
CA LEU A 595 -12.11 -10.45 -0.64
C LEU A 595 -12.27 -11.61 -1.63
N ALA A 596 -11.56 -12.71 -1.41
CA ALA A 596 -11.72 -13.95 -2.17
C ALA A 596 -11.23 -15.14 -1.34
N PHE A 597 -11.68 -16.35 -1.68
CA PHE A 597 -11.07 -17.58 -1.16
C PHE A 597 -10.00 -18.08 -2.13
N THR A 598 -8.88 -18.54 -1.57
CA THR A 598 -7.79 -19.19 -2.33
C THR A 598 -7.87 -20.72 -2.28
N ASP A 599 -8.53 -21.24 -1.25
CA ASP A 599 -8.99 -22.62 -1.06
C ASP A 599 -10.12 -22.60 -0.02
N ASP A 600 -10.65 -23.77 0.35
CA ASP A 600 -11.76 -23.91 1.29
C ASP A 600 -11.46 -23.39 2.70
N HIS A 601 -10.19 -23.16 3.04
CA HIS A 601 -9.74 -22.79 4.38
C HIS A 601 -8.80 -21.57 4.39
N SER A 602 -8.74 -20.82 3.29
CA SER A 602 -7.86 -19.67 3.18
C SER A 602 -8.53 -18.51 2.46
N VAL A 603 -8.70 -17.40 3.18
CA VAL A 603 -9.29 -16.16 2.65
C VAL A 603 -8.19 -15.16 2.38
N VAL A 604 -8.22 -14.52 1.22
CA VAL A 604 -7.38 -13.37 0.91
C VAL A 604 -8.21 -12.09 0.93
N SER A 605 -7.66 -11.03 1.50
CA SER A 605 -8.31 -9.73 1.61
C SER A 605 -7.40 -8.58 1.21
N SER A 606 -8.02 -7.46 0.83
CA SER A 606 -7.33 -6.22 0.54
C SER A 606 -8.14 -5.01 1.00
N GLY A 607 -7.47 -3.87 1.24
CA GLY A 607 -8.15 -2.70 1.79
C GLY A 607 -7.48 -1.35 1.57
N GLU A 608 -7.93 -0.36 2.34
CA GLU A 608 -7.44 1.04 2.25
C GLU A 608 -5.98 1.20 2.69
N ASP A 609 -5.47 0.31 3.54
CA ASP A 609 -4.06 0.27 3.96
C ASP A 609 -3.09 -0.24 2.87
N ALA A 610 -3.59 -0.42 1.65
CA ALA A 610 -2.86 -0.85 0.46
C ALA A 610 -2.22 -2.25 0.54
N CYS A 611 -2.43 -2.98 1.63
CA CYS A 611 -1.89 -4.32 1.84
C CYS A 611 -2.83 -5.39 1.29
N VAL A 612 -2.28 -6.57 1.01
CA VAL A 612 -3.05 -7.79 0.75
C VAL A 612 -2.67 -8.82 1.81
N ARG A 613 -3.64 -9.51 2.41
CA ARG A 613 -3.40 -10.47 3.50
C ARG A 613 -4.07 -11.80 3.22
N VAL A 614 -3.42 -12.88 3.61
CA VAL A 614 -3.96 -14.23 3.58
C VAL A 614 -4.22 -14.71 4.99
N TRP A 615 -5.44 -15.18 5.24
CA TRP A 615 -5.93 -15.63 6.52
C TRP A 615 -6.28 -17.11 6.44
N LYS A 616 -5.72 -17.91 7.33
CA LYS A 616 -6.14 -19.31 7.52
C LYS A 616 -7.41 -19.34 8.34
N VAL A 617 -8.36 -20.12 7.87
CA VAL A 617 -9.66 -20.32 8.47
C VAL A 617 -9.72 -21.77 8.93
N ASN A 618 -9.41 -22.00 10.20
CA ASN A 618 -9.55 -23.34 10.76
C ASN A 618 -11.02 -23.54 11.14
N PRO A 619 -11.71 -24.52 10.53
CA PRO A 619 -13.08 -24.85 10.90
C PRO A 619 -13.18 -25.12 12.41
N GLN A 620 -14.30 -24.73 13.01
CA GLN A 620 -14.62 -25.10 14.39
C GLN A 620 -15.23 -26.48 14.46
#